data_AF-B7FF75-F1
#
_entry.id   AF-B7FF75-F1
#
_cell.length_a   1.000
_cell.length_b   1.000
_cell.length_c   1.000
_cell.angle_alpha   90.00
_cell.angle_beta   90.00
_cell.angle_gamma   90.00
#
_symmetry.space_group_name_H-M   'P 1'
#
loop_
_entity.id
_entity.type
_entity.pdbx_description
1 polymer ?
#
loop_
_entity_poly.entity_id
_entity_poly.type
_entity_poly.pdbx_seq_one_letter_code
_entity_poly.pdbx_strand_id
1 'polypeptide(L)'
;MPISRIAIGNPSEFGKADALKAALAEFISMLIFVFAGEGSGMAYNKLTNNGAATPAGLVAASLSHAFALFVAVSVGANISGGHVNPAVTFGAFIGGHITLIRGLLYCIAQLLGSVVACLLLKIATGGLETSAFSLSSGVGATNALVFEIVMTFGLVYTVYATAVDPKNGSLGTIAPIAIGFIVGANILAGGAFDGASMNPAVSFGPAVVSWTWANHWVYWSAR
;
A
#
# COMPACT_ATOMS: atom_id res chain seq x y z
N MET A 1 15.93 -6.17 -20.73
CA MET A 1 15.21 -7.47 -20.64
C MET A 1 14.00 -7.38 -21.54
N PRO A 2 13.75 -8.36 -22.44
CA PRO A 2 12.55 -8.29 -23.26
C PRO A 2 11.32 -8.53 -22.36
N ILE A 3 10.23 -7.82 -22.66
CA ILE A 3 8.89 -7.87 -22.03
C ILE A 3 8.20 -9.23 -22.36
N SER A 4 8.94 -10.34 -22.40
CA SER A 4 8.52 -11.55 -23.13
C SER A 4 7.78 -12.60 -22.30
N ARG A 5 7.39 -12.33 -21.05
CA ARG A 5 6.70 -13.33 -20.22
C ARG A 5 5.59 -12.77 -19.34
N ILE A 6 4.67 -12.00 -19.91
CA ILE A 6 3.35 -11.84 -19.28
C ILE A 6 2.68 -13.22 -19.26
N ALA A 7 2.43 -13.75 -18.06
CA ALA A 7 1.84 -15.07 -17.86
C ALA A 7 0.41 -14.92 -17.32
N ILE A 8 -0.58 -15.47 -18.03
CA ILE A 8 -1.97 -15.47 -17.55
C ILE A 8 -2.10 -16.35 -16.30
N GLY A 9 -1.44 -17.51 -16.28
CA GLY A 9 -1.63 -18.54 -15.26
C GLY A 9 -2.77 -19.50 -15.60
N ASN A 10 -3.01 -20.48 -14.73
CA ASN A 10 -4.08 -21.47 -14.87
C ASN A 10 -5.19 -21.23 -13.83
N PRO A 11 -6.49 -21.31 -14.19
CA PRO A 11 -7.59 -21.15 -13.22
C PRO A 11 -7.50 -22.06 -11.99
N SER A 12 -6.89 -23.24 -12.09
CA SER A 12 -6.64 -24.12 -10.94
C SER A 12 -5.74 -23.51 -9.87
N GLU A 13 -4.97 -22.46 -10.18
CA GLU A 13 -4.16 -21.71 -9.21
C GLU A 13 -5.00 -21.14 -8.06
N PHE A 14 -6.27 -20.80 -8.29
CA PHE A 14 -7.17 -20.32 -7.24
C PHE A 14 -7.31 -21.31 -6.07
N GLY A 15 -7.20 -22.62 -6.34
CA GLY A 15 -7.33 -23.67 -5.33
C GLY A 15 -6.00 -24.23 -4.81
N LYS A 16 -4.85 -23.77 -5.33
CA LYS A 16 -3.57 -24.32 -4.92
C LYS A 16 -3.17 -23.83 -3.54
N ALA A 17 -2.69 -24.75 -2.70
CA ALA A 17 -2.35 -24.45 -1.32
C ALA A 17 -1.26 -23.37 -1.17
N ASP A 18 -0.29 -23.31 -2.08
CA ASP A 18 0.75 -22.28 -2.07
C ASP A 18 0.20 -20.90 -2.44
N ALA A 19 -0.72 -20.82 -3.41
CA ALA A 19 -1.39 -19.58 -3.79
C ALA A 19 -2.29 -19.05 -2.67
N LEU A 20 -3.04 -19.95 -2.00
CA LEU A 20 -3.88 -19.58 -0.85
C LEU A 20 -3.06 -19.13 0.35
N LYS A 21 -1.93 -19.80 0.64
CA LYS A 21 -0.99 -19.37 1.69
C LYS A 21 -0.41 -17.99 1.40
N ALA A 22 -0.04 -17.73 0.15
CA ALA A 22 0.46 -16.43 -0.27
C ALA A 22 -0.61 -15.33 -0.20
N ALA A 23 -1.85 -15.62 -0.64
CA ALA A 23 -2.96 -14.69 -0.50
C ALA A 23 -3.26 -14.38 0.98
N LEU A 24 -3.22 -15.38 1.87
CA LEU A 24 -3.37 -15.16 3.30
C LEU A 24 -2.24 -14.29 3.87
N ALA A 25 -0.99 -14.51 3.44
CA ALA A 25 0.13 -13.67 3.84
C ALA A 25 -0.05 -12.21 3.38
N GLU A 26 -0.50 -11.98 2.15
CA GLU A 26 -0.83 -10.63 1.65
C GLU A 26 -1.96 -9.98 2.46
N PHE A 27 -3.01 -10.73 2.80
CA PHE A 27 -4.09 -10.25 3.67
C PHE A 27 -3.58 -9.80 5.04
N ILE A 28 -2.78 -10.64 5.71
CA ILE A 28 -2.24 -10.35 7.05
C ILE A 28 -1.26 -9.17 7.00
N SER A 29 -0.34 -9.16 6.03
CA SER A 29 0.62 -8.07 5.85
C SER A 29 -0.10 -6.74 5.57
N MET A 30 -1.14 -6.75 4.73
CA MET A 30 -1.93 -5.55 4.46
C MET A 30 -2.70 -5.08 5.68
N LEU A 31 -3.26 -6.01 6.46
CA LEU A 31 -3.92 -5.68 7.73
C LEU A 31 -2.96 -4.97 8.69
N ILE A 32 -1.75 -5.52 8.89
CA ILE A 32 -0.71 -4.91 9.73
C ILE A 32 -0.37 -3.51 9.24
N PHE A 33 -0.13 -3.37 7.92
CA PHE A 33 0.27 -2.11 7.32
C PHE A 33 -0.79 -1.02 7.49
N VAL A 34 -2.03 -1.30 7.11
CA VAL A 34 -3.13 -0.32 7.15
C VAL A 34 -3.54 -0.01 8.59
N PHE A 35 -3.57 -1.02 9.48
CA PHE A 35 -3.95 -0.79 10.87
C PHE A 35 -3.00 0.21 11.56
N ALA A 36 -1.69 0.07 11.35
CA ALA A 36 -0.72 1.00 11.89
C ALA A 36 -0.71 2.36 11.16
N GLY A 37 -0.77 2.34 9.82
CA GLY A 37 -0.79 3.53 8.98
C GLY A 37 -1.98 4.45 9.30
N GLU A 38 -3.19 3.97 9.07
CA GLU A 38 -4.43 4.71 9.34
C GLU A 38 -4.62 4.98 10.83
N GLY A 39 -4.27 4.02 11.68
CA GLY A 39 -4.33 4.17 13.13
C GLY A 39 -3.49 5.34 13.65
N SER A 40 -2.37 5.66 12.99
CA SER A 40 -1.54 6.82 13.36
C SER A 40 -2.24 8.15 13.07
N GLY A 41 -2.98 8.26 11.97
CA GLY A 41 -3.80 9.43 11.65
C GLY A 41 -4.95 9.59 12.66
N MET A 42 -5.62 8.48 12.99
CA MET A 42 -6.68 8.48 14.02
C MET A 42 -6.14 8.86 15.41
N ALA A 43 -4.95 8.37 15.78
CA ALA A 43 -4.29 8.71 17.03
C ALA A 43 -3.94 10.21 17.09
N TYR A 44 -3.40 10.77 16.00
CA TYR A 44 -3.14 12.20 15.89
C TYR A 44 -4.42 13.03 16.04
N ASN A 45 -5.49 12.66 15.33
CA ASN A 45 -6.79 13.31 15.44
C ASN A 45 -7.35 13.24 16.87
N LYS A 46 -7.21 12.09 17.54
CA LYS A 46 -7.62 11.94 18.95
C LYS A 46 -6.84 12.84 19.89
N LEU A 47 -5.52 12.93 19.74
CA LEU A 47 -4.65 13.76 20.58
C LEU A 47 -4.88 15.27 20.38
N THR A 48 -5.29 15.66 19.18
CA THR A 48 -5.50 17.07 18.81
C THR A 48 -6.95 17.51 18.85
N ASN A 49 -7.88 16.63 19.23
CA ASN A 49 -9.34 16.84 19.15
C ASN A 49 -9.79 17.27 17.75
N ASN A 50 -9.35 16.53 16.72
CA ASN A 50 -9.57 16.83 15.30
C ASN A 50 -9.04 18.22 14.91
N GLY A 51 -7.87 18.59 15.44
CA GLY A 51 -7.20 19.82 15.09
C GLY A 51 -6.69 19.84 13.65
N ALA A 52 -6.12 20.97 13.23
CA ALA A 52 -5.54 21.09 11.90
C ALA A 52 -4.39 20.08 11.68
N ALA A 53 -4.17 19.74 10.41
CA ALA A 53 -2.95 19.04 10.01
C ALA A 53 -1.72 19.87 10.38
N THR A 54 -0.72 19.25 11.00
CA THR A 54 0.55 19.90 11.37
C THR A 54 1.73 19.05 10.90
N PRO A 55 2.95 19.63 10.85
CA PRO A 55 4.15 18.86 10.56
C PRO A 55 4.34 17.65 11.48
N ALA A 56 3.93 17.75 12.75
CA ALA A 56 4.00 16.62 13.68
C ALA A 56 3.10 15.45 13.27
N GLY A 57 1.88 15.73 12.82
CA GLY A 57 0.96 14.71 12.29
C GLY A 57 1.49 14.07 11.01
N LEU A 58 2.07 14.87 10.12
CA LEU A 58 2.68 14.37 8.88
C LEU A 58 3.89 13.45 9.15
N VAL A 59 4.76 13.84 10.08
CA VAL A 59 5.92 13.03 10.49
C VAL A 59 5.45 11.74 11.17
N ALA A 60 4.43 11.80 12.04
CA ALA A 60 3.88 10.61 12.68
C ALA A 60 3.30 9.62 11.66
N ALA A 61 2.51 10.12 10.69
CA ALA A 61 1.96 9.31 9.61
C ALA A 61 3.07 8.68 8.75
N SER A 62 4.07 9.46 8.36
CA SER A 62 5.22 9.00 7.58
C SER A 62 5.98 7.86 8.27
N LEU A 63 6.36 8.05 9.55
CA LEU A 63 7.08 7.04 10.32
C LEU A 63 6.27 5.78 10.52
N SER A 64 4.97 5.92 10.84
CA SER A 64 4.09 4.77 11.04
C SER A 64 3.98 3.93 9.76
N HIS A 65 3.72 4.56 8.62
CA HIS A 65 3.64 3.85 7.34
C HIS A 65 4.98 3.23 6.95
N ALA A 66 6.09 3.93 7.16
CA ALA A 66 7.42 3.41 6.84
C ALA A 66 7.76 2.15 7.63
N PHE A 67 7.57 2.18 8.95
CA PHE A 67 7.85 1.04 9.81
C PHE A 67 6.87 -0.10 9.58
N ALA A 68 5.58 0.20 9.45
CA ALA A 68 4.56 -0.80 9.22
C ALA A 68 4.75 -1.51 7.87
N LEU A 69 5.06 -0.77 6.79
CA LEU A 69 5.34 -1.39 5.50
C LEU A 69 6.64 -2.20 5.51
N PHE A 70 7.71 -1.69 6.14
CA PHE A 70 8.94 -2.45 6.34
C PHE A 70 8.65 -3.81 6.99
N VAL A 71 7.89 -3.83 8.08
CA VAL A 71 7.52 -5.07 8.77
C VAL A 71 6.61 -5.94 7.91
N ALA A 72 5.57 -5.37 7.30
CA ALA A 72 4.60 -6.09 6.47
C ALA A 72 5.25 -6.80 5.28
N VAL A 73 6.20 -6.13 4.60
CA VAL A 73 7.00 -6.72 3.53
C VAL A 73 7.91 -7.81 4.10
N SER A 74 8.61 -7.56 5.22
CA SER A 74 9.54 -8.53 5.82
C SER A 74 8.87 -9.84 6.20
N VAL A 75 7.69 -9.78 6.82
CA VAL A 75 6.97 -11.00 7.27
C VAL A 75 6.30 -11.74 6.11
N GLY A 76 5.97 -11.04 5.01
CA GLY A 76 5.38 -11.62 3.81
C GLY A 76 6.40 -12.13 2.78
N ALA A 77 7.65 -11.66 2.84
CA ALA A 77 8.66 -11.85 1.80
C ALA A 77 8.87 -13.31 1.39
N ASN A 78 8.99 -14.23 2.36
CA ASN A 78 9.27 -15.64 2.09
C ASN A 78 8.01 -16.49 1.80
N ILE A 79 6.82 -15.90 1.79
CA ILE A 79 5.55 -16.60 1.56
C ILE A 79 4.89 -16.10 0.28
N SER A 80 4.68 -14.78 0.18
CA SER A 80 4.04 -14.13 -0.96
C SER A 80 4.99 -13.28 -1.80
N GLY A 81 6.17 -12.95 -1.29
CA GLY A 81 7.01 -11.87 -1.83
C GLY A 81 6.74 -10.51 -1.19
N GLY A 82 5.74 -10.41 -0.30
CA GLY A 82 5.44 -9.20 0.46
C GLY A 82 5.10 -8.01 -0.43
N HIS A 83 4.13 -8.15 -1.35
CA HIS A 83 3.75 -7.07 -2.26
C HIS A 83 3.03 -5.95 -1.50
N VAL A 84 2.05 -6.33 -0.68
CA VAL A 84 1.28 -5.44 0.23
C VAL A 84 0.71 -4.21 -0.49
N ASN A 85 0.52 -4.29 -1.81
CA ASN A 85 0.15 -3.17 -2.67
C ASN A 85 -0.29 -3.69 -4.06
N PRO A 86 -1.52 -3.36 -4.52
CA PRO A 86 -1.96 -3.67 -5.87
C PRO A 86 -1.08 -3.08 -6.97
N ALA A 87 -0.48 -1.90 -6.75
CA ALA A 87 0.47 -1.26 -7.67
C ALA A 87 1.74 -2.09 -7.86
N VAL A 88 2.32 -2.56 -6.75
CA VAL A 88 3.51 -3.42 -6.76
C VAL A 88 3.18 -4.75 -7.42
N THR A 89 2.00 -5.30 -7.14
CA THR A 89 1.51 -6.54 -7.75
C THR A 89 1.33 -6.39 -9.26
N PHE A 90 0.74 -5.28 -9.71
CA PHE A 90 0.61 -4.97 -11.12
C PHE A 90 1.97 -4.76 -11.79
N GLY A 91 2.87 -4.02 -11.16
CA GLY A 91 4.25 -3.85 -11.62
C GLY A 91 4.96 -5.19 -11.79
N ALA A 92 4.88 -6.08 -10.80
CA ALA A 92 5.44 -7.43 -10.87
C ALA A 92 4.81 -8.28 -11.99
N PHE A 93 3.51 -8.12 -12.25
CA PHE A 93 2.81 -8.81 -13.34
C PHE A 93 3.32 -8.36 -14.71
N ILE A 94 3.44 -7.04 -14.93
CA ILE A 94 3.96 -6.48 -16.18
C ILE A 94 5.41 -6.91 -16.44
N GLY A 95 6.24 -7.04 -15.39
CA GLY A 95 7.59 -7.58 -15.52
C GLY A 95 7.68 -9.10 -15.62
N GLY A 96 6.56 -9.83 -15.54
CA GLY A 96 6.53 -11.28 -15.67
C GLY A 96 6.99 -12.05 -14.42
N HIS A 97 6.89 -11.43 -13.24
CA HIS A 97 7.29 -12.01 -11.95
C HIS A 97 6.13 -12.62 -11.17
N ILE A 98 4.89 -12.46 -11.63
CA ILE A 98 3.69 -13.10 -11.09
C ILE A 98 2.70 -13.38 -12.24
N THR A 99 1.88 -14.42 -12.12
CA THR A 99 0.79 -14.69 -13.07
C THR A 99 -0.37 -13.71 -12.86
N LEU A 100 -1.18 -13.47 -13.88
CA LEU A 100 -2.39 -12.65 -13.75
C LEU A 100 -3.32 -13.21 -12.66
N ILE A 101 -3.55 -14.52 -12.65
CA ILE A 101 -4.44 -15.18 -11.69
C ILE A 101 -3.95 -14.99 -10.25
N ARG A 102 -2.65 -15.20 -10.00
CA ARG A 102 -2.08 -14.99 -8.65
C ARG A 102 -2.05 -13.51 -8.28
N GLY A 103 -1.81 -12.61 -9.24
CA GLY A 103 -1.90 -11.17 -9.04
C GLY A 103 -3.31 -10.73 -8.63
N LEU A 104 -4.36 -11.27 -9.25
CA LEU A 104 -5.74 -10.98 -8.87
C LEU A 104 -6.06 -11.48 -7.45
N LEU A 105 -5.59 -12.68 -7.08
CA LEU A 105 -5.70 -13.19 -5.71
C LEU A 105 -5.04 -12.24 -4.70
N TYR A 106 -3.86 -11.72 -5.01
CA TYR A 106 -3.14 -10.77 -4.16
C TYR A 106 -3.93 -9.47 -4.01
N CYS A 107 -4.41 -8.89 -5.11
CA CYS A 107 -5.21 -7.68 -5.07
C CYS A 107 -6.47 -7.85 -4.21
N ILE A 108 -7.18 -8.98 -4.35
CA ILE A 108 -8.36 -9.27 -3.51
C ILE A 108 -7.96 -9.35 -2.03
N ALA A 109 -6.89 -10.11 -1.72
CA ALA A 109 -6.41 -10.26 -0.35
C ALA A 109 -5.98 -8.92 0.28
N GLN A 110 -5.27 -8.08 -0.49
CA GLN A 110 -4.85 -6.74 -0.07
C GLN A 110 -6.06 -5.84 0.20
N LEU A 111 -7.03 -5.80 -0.71
CA LEU A 111 -8.25 -4.99 -0.51
C LEU A 111 -9.03 -5.43 0.73
N LEU A 112 -9.20 -6.74 0.93
CA LEU A 112 -9.86 -7.28 2.12
C LEU A 112 -9.09 -6.99 3.40
N GLY A 113 -7.75 -7.14 3.39
CA GLY A 113 -6.90 -6.84 4.54
C GLY A 113 -7.00 -5.38 4.98
N SER A 114 -7.03 -4.47 4.00
CA SER A 114 -7.22 -3.04 4.23
C SER A 114 -8.59 -2.72 4.84
N VAL A 115 -9.68 -3.24 4.27
CA VAL A 115 -11.03 -3.06 4.80
C VAL A 115 -11.15 -3.59 6.22
N VAL A 116 -10.62 -4.79 6.49
CA VAL A 116 -10.66 -5.40 7.83
C VAL A 116 -9.85 -4.57 8.83
N ALA A 117 -8.68 -4.05 8.45
CA ALA A 117 -7.90 -3.16 9.31
C ALA A 117 -8.69 -1.90 9.70
N CYS A 118 -9.33 -1.23 8.75
CA CYS A 118 -10.15 -0.04 9.01
C CYS A 118 -11.37 -0.36 9.89
N LEU A 119 -12.04 -1.50 9.67
CA LEU A 119 -13.15 -1.94 10.54
C LEU A 119 -12.68 -2.23 11.97
N LEU A 120 -11.55 -2.90 12.13
CA LEU A 120 -10.95 -3.16 13.44
C LEU A 120 -10.57 -1.86 14.15
N LEU A 121 -10.00 -0.88 13.44
CA LEU A 121 -9.72 0.45 13.96
C LEU A 121 -10.99 1.15 14.43
N LYS A 122 -12.06 1.15 13.62
CA LYS A 122 -13.36 1.72 13.98
C LYS A 122 -13.92 1.10 15.25
N ILE A 123 -13.83 -0.22 15.40
CA ILE A 123 -14.27 -0.92 16.62
C ILE A 123 -13.39 -0.54 17.81
N ALA A 124 -12.06 -0.64 17.66
CA ALA A 124 -11.09 -0.42 18.74
C ALA A 124 -11.09 1.02 19.27
N THR A 125 -11.47 1.98 18.44
CA THR A 125 -11.50 3.40 18.79
C THR A 125 -12.88 3.89 19.25
N GLY A 126 -13.85 2.98 19.43
CA GLY A 126 -15.19 3.34 19.90
C GLY A 126 -16.05 4.04 18.84
N GLY A 127 -15.86 3.70 17.57
CA GLY A 127 -16.66 4.19 16.44
C GLY A 127 -16.09 5.42 15.73
N LEU A 128 -14.84 5.82 16.00
CA LEU A 128 -14.20 6.90 15.23
C LEU A 128 -14.08 6.50 13.76
N GLU A 129 -14.19 7.50 12.89
CA GLU A 129 -14.11 7.32 11.45
C GLU A 129 -12.66 7.10 11.00
N THR A 130 -12.46 6.15 10.08
CA THR A 130 -11.21 6.01 9.32
C THR A 130 -11.29 6.93 8.11
N SER A 131 -10.60 8.07 8.15
CA SER A 131 -10.66 9.09 7.09
C SER A 131 -10.18 8.52 5.75
N ALA A 132 -11.01 8.63 4.71
CA ALA A 132 -10.56 8.34 3.36
C ALA A 132 -9.50 9.36 2.90
N PHE A 133 -8.63 8.91 1.98
CA PHE A 133 -7.71 9.82 1.31
C PHE A 133 -8.48 10.88 0.53
N SER A 134 -8.00 12.12 0.61
CA SER A 134 -8.64 13.28 0.00
C SER A 134 -7.62 14.28 -0.50
N LEU A 135 -7.99 15.04 -1.53
CA LEU A 135 -7.18 16.15 -2.02
C LEU A 135 -7.32 17.36 -1.09
N SER A 136 -6.19 17.95 -0.73
CA SER A 136 -6.17 19.18 0.06
C SER A 136 -6.74 20.37 -0.71
N SER A 137 -7.19 21.39 0.02
CA SER A 137 -7.72 22.62 -0.57
C SER A 137 -6.71 23.23 -1.57
N GLY A 138 -7.18 23.50 -2.79
CA GLY A 138 -6.36 24.06 -3.88
C GLY A 138 -5.56 23.02 -4.68
N VAL A 139 -5.60 21.73 -4.32
CA VAL A 139 -4.95 20.65 -5.09
C VAL A 139 -5.94 20.08 -6.11
N GLY A 140 -5.63 20.24 -7.40
CA GLY A 140 -6.41 19.64 -8.48
C GLY A 140 -6.11 18.15 -8.66
N ALA A 141 -7.06 17.41 -9.25
CA ALA A 141 -6.89 15.97 -9.51
C ALA A 141 -5.66 15.66 -10.37
N THR A 142 -5.34 16.51 -11.35
CA THR A 142 -4.14 16.34 -12.19
C THR A 142 -2.85 16.50 -11.37
N ASN A 143 -2.82 17.41 -10.40
CA ASN A 143 -1.65 17.58 -9.52
C ASN A 143 -1.43 16.33 -8.67
N ALA A 144 -2.51 15.82 -8.06
CA ALA A 144 -2.49 14.58 -7.29
C ALA A 144 -2.07 13.37 -8.15
N LEU A 145 -2.54 13.30 -9.40
CA LEU A 145 -2.13 12.25 -10.33
C LEU A 145 -0.62 12.27 -10.59
N VAL A 146 -0.02 13.44 -10.76
CA VAL A 146 1.44 13.57 -10.94
C VAL A 146 2.19 13.12 -9.70
N PHE A 147 1.74 13.53 -8.51
CA PHE A 147 2.30 13.06 -7.23
C PHE A 147 2.26 11.54 -7.14
N GLU A 148 1.06 10.94 -7.28
CA GLU A 148 0.88 9.51 -7.16
C GLU A 148 1.69 8.73 -8.21
N ILE A 149 1.78 9.19 -9.47
CA ILE A 149 2.59 8.52 -10.51
C ILE A 149 4.06 8.49 -10.10
N VAL A 150 4.64 9.64 -9.73
CA VAL A 150 6.07 9.74 -9.42
C VAL A 150 6.42 8.96 -8.16
N MET A 151 5.63 9.12 -7.10
CA MET A 151 5.86 8.45 -5.82
C MET A 151 5.71 6.93 -5.96
N THR A 152 4.70 6.48 -6.70
CA THR A 152 4.46 5.05 -6.91
C THR A 152 5.49 4.43 -7.83
N PHE A 153 5.91 5.14 -8.88
CA PHE A 153 7.05 4.73 -9.69
C PHE A 153 8.29 4.54 -8.82
N GLY A 154 8.59 5.50 -7.94
CA GLY A 154 9.70 5.40 -6.98
C GLY A 154 9.60 4.14 -6.12
N LEU A 155 8.44 3.88 -5.52
CA LEU A 155 8.17 2.68 -4.73
C LEU A 155 8.36 1.39 -5.56
N VAL A 156 7.69 1.26 -6.70
CA VAL A 156 7.76 0.05 -7.54
C VAL A 156 9.18 -0.15 -8.06
N TYR A 157 9.88 0.91 -8.44
CA TYR A 157 11.28 0.86 -8.83
C TYR A 157 12.18 0.37 -7.68
N THR A 158 11.98 0.86 -6.46
CA THR A 158 12.69 0.36 -5.27
C THR A 158 12.45 -1.13 -5.07
N VAL A 159 11.20 -1.61 -5.21
CA VAL A 159 10.90 -3.05 -5.14
C VAL A 159 11.68 -3.81 -6.21
N TYR A 160 11.68 -3.32 -7.46
CA TYR A 160 12.39 -3.98 -8.55
C TYR A 160 13.89 -4.08 -8.30
N ALA A 161 14.52 -2.96 -7.96
CA ALA A 161 15.97 -2.87 -7.80
C ALA A 161 16.47 -3.66 -6.58
N THR A 162 15.66 -3.77 -5.51
CA THR A 162 16.10 -4.37 -4.25
C THR A 162 15.61 -5.81 -4.05
N ALA A 163 14.39 -6.14 -4.49
CA ALA A 163 13.77 -7.44 -4.21
C ALA A 163 13.64 -8.35 -5.44
N VAL A 164 13.45 -7.79 -6.65
CA VAL A 164 13.08 -8.57 -7.83
C VAL A 164 14.26 -8.88 -8.75
N ASP A 165 15.16 -7.92 -8.96
CA ASP A 165 16.32 -8.11 -9.86
C ASP A 165 17.23 -9.24 -9.31
N PRO A 166 17.51 -10.30 -10.11
CA PRO A 166 18.44 -11.35 -9.72
C PRO A 166 19.86 -10.86 -9.39
N LYS A 167 20.20 -9.63 -9.80
CA LYS A 167 21.48 -8.96 -9.51
C LYS A 167 21.46 -8.11 -8.24
N ASN A 168 20.39 -8.16 -7.46
CA ASN A 168 20.26 -7.36 -6.23
C ASN A 168 21.37 -7.65 -5.19
N GLY A 169 21.94 -8.86 -5.16
CA GLY A 169 23.03 -9.21 -4.25
C GLY A 169 22.66 -8.94 -2.79
N SER A 170 23.50 -8.19 -2.07
CA SER A 170 23.24 -7.81 -0.68
C SER A 170 22.08 -6.82 -0.50
N LEU A 171 21.60 -6.17 -1.57
CA LEU A 171 20.44 -5.28 -1.50
C LEU A 171 19.17 -6.04 -1.12
N GLY A 172 19.07 -7.33 -1.46
CA GLY A 172 17.94 -8.18 -1.08
C GLY A 172 17.72 -8.23 0.43
N THR A 173 18.81 -8.21 1.22
CA THR A 173 18.75 -8.20 2.69
C THR A 173 18.07 -6.95 3.26
N ILE A 174 18.25 -5.80 2.59
CA ILE A 174 17.69 -4.51 3.02
C ILE A 174 16.46 -4.10 2.20
N ALA A 175 15.98 -4.96 1.30
CA ALA A 175 14.85 -4.62 0.44
C ALA A 175 13.61 -4.19 1.24
N PRO A 176 13.18 -4.91 2.30
CA PRO A 176 12.00 -4.51 3.06
C PRO A 176 12.13 -3.12 3.71
N ILE A 177 13.30 -2.80 4.28
CA ILE A 177 13.50 -1.50 4.93
C ILE A 177 13.60 -0.37 3.90
N ALA A 178 14.23 -0.61 2.75
CA ALA A 178 14.27 0.35 1.65
C ALA A 178 12.85 0.66 1.12
N ILE A 179 12.02 -0.38 0.96
CA ILE A 179 10.61 -0.27 0.53
C ILE A 179 9.77 0.52 1.55
N GLY A 180 9.94 0.24 2.85
CA GLY A 180 9.28 1.03 3.89
C GLY A 180 9.70 2.50 3.88
N PHE A 181 11.00 2.76 3.78
CA PHE A 181 11.53 4.12 3.85
C PHE A 181 11.18 4.99 2.64
N ILE A 182 11.10 4.44 1.42
CA ILE A 182 10.67 5.23 0.27
C ILE A 182 9.21 5.68 0.41
N VAL A 183 8.33 4.83 0.98
CA VAL A 183 6.95 5.23 1.30
C VAL A 183 6.92 6.33 2.36
N GLY A 184 7.69 6.17 3.45
CA GLY A 184 7.81 7.22 4.47
C GLY A 184 8.29 8.56 3.91
N ALA A 185 9.35 8.54 3.10
CA ALA A 185 9.89 9.74 2.47
C ALA A 185 8.87 10.41 1.53
N ASN A 186 8.15 9.62 0.74
CA ASN A 186 7.10 10.13 -0.15
C ASN A 186 5.92 10.72 0.63
N ILE A 187 5.56 10.17 1.79
CA ILE A 187 4.53 10.77 2.67
C ILE A 187 4.98 12.15 3.17
N LEU A 188 6.26 12.34 3.52
CA LEU A 188 6.77 13.66 3.90
C LEU A 188 6.69 14.67 2.75
N ALA A 189 6.79 14.21 1.50
CA ALA A 189 6.74 15.06 0.31
C ALA A 189 5.32 15.36 -0.17
N GLY A 190 4.47 14.33 -0.30
CA GLY A 190 3.15 14.39 -0.91
C GLY A 190 1.98 14.42 0.08
N GLY A 191 2.20 14.03 1.35
CA GLY A 191 1.11 13.79 2.30
C GLY A 191 0.24 15.01 2.59
N ALA A 192 0.81 16.22 2.54
CA ALA A 192 0.07 17.47 2.70
C ALA A 192 -0.74 17.89 1.45
N PHE A 193 -0.62 17.18 0.33
CA PHE A 193 -1.28 17.50 -0.93
C PHE A 193 -2.42 16.52 -1.23
N ASP A 194 -2.12 15.24 -1.42
CA ASP A 194 -3.07 14.19 -1.81
C ASP A 194 -3.12 13.00 -0.82
N GLY A 195 -2.37 13.10 0.29
CA GLY A 195 -2.23 12.04 1.29
C GLY A 195 -1.09 11.06 1.01
N ALA A 196 -0.47 11.08 -0.18
CA ALA A 196 0.61 10.20 -0.59
C ALA A 196 0.33 8.71 -0.37
N SER A 197 -0.69 8.20 -1.05
CA SER A 197 -1.15 6.82 -0.95
C SER A 197 -0.14 5.82 -1.51
N MET A 198 0.26 6.01 -2.77
CA MET A 198 1.05 5.05 -3.58
C MET A 198 0.48 3.63 -3.68
N ASN A 199 -0.68 3.36 -3.05
CA ASN A 199 -1.20 2.03 -2.82
C ASN A 199 -2.73 2.02 -2.90
N PRO A 200 -3.31 1.45 -3.97
CA PRO A 200 -4.76 1.43 -4.15
C PRO A 200 -5.49 0.76 -2.99
N ALA A 201 -4.91 -0.28 -2.37
CA ALA A 201 -5.55 -0.95 -1.24
C ALA A 201 -5.51 -0.08 0.03
N VAL A 202 -4.44 0.67 0.29
CA VAL A 202 -4.37 1.63 1.41
C VAL A 202 -5.48 2.67 1.29
N SER A 203 -5.71 3.20 0.08
CA SER A 203 -6.80 4.16 -0.12
C SER A 203 -8.20 3.53 -0.10
N PHE A 204 -8.34 2.26 -0.51
CA PHE A 204 -9.64 1.60 -0.67
C PHE A 204 -10.31 1.25 0.67
N GLY A 205 -9.56 0.69 1.63
CA GLY A 205 -10.10 0.32 2.94
C GLY A 205 -10.84 1.45 3.66
N PRO A 206 -10.22 2.62 3.89
CA PRO A 206 -10.88 3.72 4.57
C PRO A 206 -12.02 4.31 3.73
N ALA A 207 -11.92 4.32 2.39
CA ALA A 207 -13.02 4.75 1.51
C ALA A 207 -14.27 3.87 1.65
N VAL A 208 -14.10 2.54 1.73
CA VAL A 208 -15.21 1.60 1.98
C VAL A 208 -15.83 1.82 3.36
N VAL A 209 -15.02 1.97 4.40
CA VAL A 209 -15.51 2.03 5.79
C VAL A 209 -16.14 3.38 6.14
N SER A 210 -15.64 4.48 5.56
CA SER A 210 -16.20 5.83 5.69
C SER A 210 -17.29 6.15 4.67
N TRP A 211 -17.41 5.35 3.61
CA TRP A 211 -18.27 5.63 2.46
C TRP A 211 -17.91 6.92 1.70
N THR A 212 -16.63 7.29 1.70
CA THR A 212 -16.12 8.50 1.02
C THR A 212 -15.33 8.12 -0.23
N TRP A 213 -15.84 8.51 -1.40
CA TRP A 213 -15.32 8.12 -2.72
C TRP A 213 -14.85 9.29 -3.59
N ALA A 214 -14.90 10.52 -3.06
CA ALA A 214 -14.50 11.71 -3.79
C ALA A 214 -13.05 11.60 -4.27
N ASN A 215 -12.82 11.79 -5.58
CA ASN A 215 -11.51 11.66 -6.24
C ASN A 215 -10.79 10.31 -6.04
N HIS A 216 -11.47 9.27 -5.55
CA HIS A 216 -10.85 7.99 -5.23
C HIS A 216 -10.16 7.33 -6.44
N TRP A 217 -10.68 7.60 -7.64
CA TRP A 217 -10.13 7.11 -8.91
C TRP A 217 -8.65 7.48 -9.12
N VAL A 218 -8.18 8.60 -8.55
CA VAL A 218 -6.77 9.06 -8.65
C VAL A 218 -5.81 8.01 -8.06
N TYR A 219 -6.20 7.37 -6.95
CA TYR A 219 -5.39 6.39 -6.26
C TYR A 219 -5.34 5.01 -6.95
N TRP A 220 -6.05 4.86 -8.08
CA TRP A 220 -6.04 3.68 -8.94
C TRP A 220 -5.40 3.93 -10.30
N SER A 221 -5.62 5.09 -10.90
CA SER A 221 -5.15 5.41 -12.26
C SER A 221 -3.66 5.75 -12.34
N ALA A 222 -3.04 6.10 -11.21
CA ALA A 222 -1.65 6.55 -11.12
C ALA A 222 -0.62 5.41 -11.01
N ARG A 223 -0.79 4.31 -11.75
CA ARG A 223 -0.06 3.03 -11.56
C ARG A 223 0.55 2.49 -12.85
#